data_AF-A0A4U3MLY7-F1
#
_entry.id   AF-A0A4U3MLY7-F1
#
_cell.length_a   1.000
_cell.length_b   1.000
_cell.length_c   1.000
_cell.angle_alpha   90.00
_cell.angle_beta   90.00
_cell.angle_gamma   90.00
#
_symmetry.space_group_name_H-M   'P 1'
#
loop_
_entity.id
_entity.type
_entity.pdbx_description
1 polymer ?
#
loop_
_entity_poly.entity_id
_entity_poly.type
_entity_poly.pdbx_seq_one_letter_code
_entity_poly.pdbx_strand_id
1 'polypeptide(L)'
;MENNNGFADMADYLGKLSQVDATKLSIESLTAAANFYMEKLLPNMPKSLLKKKHMVDQVKVNIKDNEVQVAFEDTAFYWRFAENGTVNQKAQHFASGTFEQNKDQIEKIMTQQILDLWKG
;
A
#
# COMPACT_ATOMS: atom_id res chain seq x y z
N MET A 1 15.88 -39.57 22.92
CA MET A 1 14.71 -39.09 23.68
C MET A 1 14.24 -37.84 22.97
N GLU A 2 13.07 -37.87 22.34
CA GLU A 2 12.46 -36.66 21.78
C GLU A 2 12.11 -35.75 22.96
N ASN A 3 12.74 -34.58 22.99
CA ASN A 3 12.64 -33.64 24.08
C ASN A 3 11.36 -32.80 23.87
N ASN A 4 10.18 -33.41 24.11
CA ASN A 4 8.85 -32.78 24.01
C ASN A 4 8.56 -31.84 25.19
N ASN A 5 9.55 -31.02 25.58
CA ASN A 5 9.25 -29.84 26.36
C ASN A 5 8.98 -28.73 25.34
N GLY A 6 7.86 -28.03 25.43
CA GLY A 6 7.48 -27.03 24.42
C GLY A 6 8.50 -25.89 24.23
N PHE A 7 9.62 -25.85 24.97
CA PHE A 7 10.72 -24.94 24.71
C PHE A 7 11.53 -25.33 23.47
N ALA A 8 11.66 -26.62 23.14
CA ALA A 8 12.30 -27.05 21.90
C ALA A 8 11.48 -26.59 20.69
N ASP A 9 10.16 -26.81 20.73
CA ASP A 9 9.23 -26.35 19.71
C ASP A 9 9.24 -24.82 19.57
N MET A 10 9.29 -24.09 20.70
CA MET A 10 9.39 -22.63 20.69
C MET A 10 10.74 -22.14 20.14
N ALA A 11 11.84 -22.82 20.46
CA ALA A 11 13.16 -22.49 19.94
C ALA A 11 13.24 -22.73 18.42
N ASP A 12 12.70 -23.84 17.93
CA ASP A 12 12.60 -24.13 16.50
C ASP A 12 11.71 -23.12 15.78
N TYR A 13 10.59 -22.74 16.40
CA TYR A 13 9.69 -21.72 15.88
C TYR A 13 10.36 -20.34 15.78
N LEU A 14 11.01 -19.87 16.85
CA LEU A 14 11.77 -18.61 16.84
C LEU A 14 12.95 -18.67 15.86
N GLY A 15 13.60 -19.83 15.72
CA GLY A 15 14.65 -20.08 14.75
C GLY A 15 14.16 -19.85 13.32
N LYS A 16 12.98 -20.37 12.96
CA LYS A 16 12.35 -20.14 11.65
C LYS A 16 12.00 -18.66 11.43
N LEU A 17 11.45 -17.98 12.44
CA LEU A 17 11.15 -16.55 12.37
C LEU A 17 12.42 -15.71 12.10
N SER A 18 13.53 -16.06 12.73
CA SER A 18 14.80 -15.34 12.57
C SER A 18 15.40 -15.43 11.16
N GLN A 19 15.00 -16.44 10.38
CA GLN A 19 15.44 -16.64 8.99
C GLN A 19 14.63 -15.80 7.99
N VAL A 20 13.54 -15.18 8.42
CA VAL A 20 12.71 -14.34 7.56
C VAL A 20 13.38 -12.98 7.35
N ASP A 21 13.53 -12.61 6.08
CA ASP A 21 13.97 -11.27 5.71
C ASP A 21 12.86 -10.25 6.00
N ALA A 22 12.96 -9.60 7.16
CA ALA A 22 11.99 -8.60 7.61
C ALA A 22 11.86 -7.41 6.64
N THR A 23 12.93 -7.07 5.91
CA THR A 23 12.90 -5.98 4.93
C THR A 23 12.06 -6.39 3.73
N LYS A 24 12.31 -7.59 3.20
CA LYS A 24 11.55 -8.13 2.08
C LYS A 24 10.06 -8.29 2.43
N LEU A 25 9.76 -8.85 3.61
CA LEU A 25 8.40 -9.00 4.12
C LEU A 25 7.69 -7.63 4.21
N SER A 26 8.37 -6.62 4.72
CA SER A 26 7.82 -5.27 4.83
C SER A 26 7.52 -4.67 3.46
N ILE A 27 8.43 -4.84 2.48
CA ILE A 27 8.21 -4.36 1.10
C ILE A 27 7.02 -5.09 0.46
N GLU A 28 6.89 -6.40 0.64
CA GLU A 28 5.76 -7.18 0.13
C GLU A 28 4.42 -6.71 0.73
N SER A 29 4.40 -6.46 2.04
CA SER A 29 3.22 -5.96 2.76
C SER A 29 2.82 -4.56 2.28
N LEU A 30 3.79 -3.65 2.15
CA LEU A 30 3.59 -2.30 1.66
C LEU A 30 3.14 -2.30 0.18
N THR A 31 3.69 -3.20 -0.63
CA THR A 31 3.30 -3.38 -2.04
C THR A 31 1.86 -3.87 -2.16
N ALA A 32 1.45 -4.84 -1.34
CA ALA A 32 0.07 -5.32 -1.31
C ALA A 32 -0.91 -4.20 -0.92
N ALA A 33 -0.56 -3.41 0.10
CA ALA A 33 -1.36 -2.28 0.54
C ALA A 33 -1.44 -1.17 -0.52
N ALA A 34 -0.33 -0.85 -1.19
CA ALA A 34 -0.27 0.13 -2.27
C ALA A 34 -1.11 -0.30 -3.49
N ASN A 35 -1.05 -1.59 -3.87
CA ASN A 35 -1.86 -2.13 -4.94
C ASN A 35 -3.36 -2.07 -4.62
N PHE A 36 -3.74 -2.42 -3.38
CA PHE A 36 -5.12 -2.31 -2.93
C PHE A 36 -5.61 -0.86 -2.94
N TYR A 37 -4.81 0.07 -2.42
CA TYR A 37 -5.13 1.50 -2.48
C TYR A 37 -5.30 1.97 -3.92
N MET A 38 -4.39 1.59 -4.82
CA MET A 38 -4.47 1.92 -6.25
C MET A 38 -5.77 1.39 -6.87
N GLU A 39 -6.15 0.13 -6.61
CA GLU A 39 -7.40 -0.46 -7.09
C GLU A 39 -8.64 0.36 -6.67
N LYS A 40 -8.65 0.90 -5.44
CA LYS A 40 -9.75 1.75 -4.95
C LYS A 40 -9.67 3.19 -5.41
N LEU A 41 -8.47 3.67 -5.72
CA LEU A 41 -8.21 5.03 -6.19
C LEU A 41 -8.69 5.23 -7.63
N LEU A 42 -8.34 4.31 -8.54
CA LEU A 42 -8.60 4.44 -9.98
C LEU A 42 -10.08 4.71 -10.34
N PRO A 43 -11.09 4.12 -9.69
CA PRO A 43 -12.50 4.43 -9.96
C PRO A 43 -12.95 5.81 -9.46
N ASN A 44 -12.37 6.30 -8.36
CA ASN A 44 -12.72 7.58 -7.73
C ASN A 44 -12.08 8.79 -8.41
N MET A 45 -11.10 8.51 -9.26
CA MET A 45 -10.32 9.49 -9.98
C MET A 45 -11.14 10.21 -11.07
N PRO A 46 -11.21 11.55 -11.08
CA PRO A 46 -11.87 12.29 -12.16
C PRO A 46 -11.31 11.93 -13.55
N LYS A 47 -12.22 11.58 -14.46
CA LYS A 47 -11.87 11.42 -15.87
C LYS A 47 -11.60 12.81 -16.46
N SER A 48 -10.37 13.12 -16.81
CA SER A 48 -10.05 14.33 -17.57
C SER A 48 -10.81 14.31 -18.92
N LEU A 49 -11.55 15.38 -19.19
CA LEU A 49 -12.29 15.60 -20.44
C LEU A 49 -11.42 16.20 -21.56
N LEU A 50 -10.20 16.67 -21.25
CA LEU A 50 -9.37 17.47 -22.16
C LEU A 50 -8.15 16.67 -22.65
N LYS A 51 -8.35 16.03 -23.81
CA LYS A 51 -7.37 15.49 -24.77
C LYS A 51 -6.28 14.53 -24.24
N LYS A 52 -6.46 13.25 -24.63
CA LYS A 52 -5.47 12.22 -24.99
C LYS A 52 -4.60 11.53 -23.91
N LYS A 53 -4.59 11.94 -22.65
CA LYS A 53 -3.99 11.13 -21.56
C LYS A 53 -4.94 11.04 -20.38
N HIS A 54 -5.40 9.84 -20.03
CA HIS A 54 -6.28 9.68 -18.87
C HIS A 54 -5.45 9.70 -17.58
N MET A 55 -6.02 10.30 -16.54
CA MET A 55 -5.37 10.44 -15.22
C MET A 55 -5.05 9.07 -14.62
N VAL A 56 -5.91 8.08 -14.88
CA VAL A 56 -5.77 6.68 -14.48
C VAL A 56 -4.51 6.04 -15.07
N ASP A 57 -4.11 6.41 -16.29
CA ASP A 57 -2.99 5.78 -17.00
C ASP A 57 -1.62 6.18 -16.46
N GLN A 58 -1.57 7.13 -15.53
CA GLN A 58 -0.34 7.75 -15.02
C GLN A 58 -0.10 7.48 -13.53
N VAL A 59 -0.95 6.68 -12.89
CA VAL A 59 -0.76 6.22 -11.50
C VAL A 59 0.04 4.94 -11.53
N LYS A 60 1.13 4.88 -10.77
CA LYS A 60 1.92 3.66 -10.59
C LYS A 60 2.35 3.48 -9.15
N VAL A 61 2.53 2.22 -8.78
CA VAL A 61 3.25 1.83 -7.57
C VAL A 61 4.74 1.82 -7.91
N ASN A 62 5.50 2.73 -7.31
CA ASN A 62 6.94 2.80 -7.41
C ASN A 62 7.56 2.17 -6.16
N ILE A 63 8.45 1.20 -6.38
CA ILE A 63 9.26 0.59 -5.32
C ILE A 63 10.67 1.14 -5.51
N LYS A 64 11.16 1.91 -4.54
CA LYS A 64 12.52 2.47 -4.58
C LYS A 64 13.17 2.27 -3.23
N ASP A 65 14.34 1.63 -3.24
CA ASP A 65 15.08 1.25 -2.05
C ASP A 65 14.19 0.41 -1.11
N ASN A 66 13.71 1.00 -0.01
CA ASN A 66 12.81 0.37 0.97
C ASN A 66 11.44 1.09 1.08
N GLU A 67 11.09 1.92 0.10
CA GLU A 67 9.84 2.67 0.08
C GLU A 67 8.94 2.20 -1.05
N VAL A 68 7.65 2.06 -0.73
CA VAL A 68 6.58 1.80 -1.69
C VAL A 68 5.70 3.04 -1.74
N GLN A 69 5.59 3.65 -2.92
CA GLN A 69 4.83 4.88 -3.11
C GLN A 69 3.84 4.71 -4.27
N VAL A 70 2.60 5.16 -4.08
CA VAL A 70 1.64 5.34 -5.17
C VAL A 70 1.78 6.77 -5.68
N ALA A 71 2.33 6.93 -6.87
CA ALA A 71 2.67 8.23 -7.42
C ALA A 71 2.07 8.44 -8.81
N PHE A 72 1.83 9.71 -9.11
CA PHE A 72 1.58 10.16 -10.48
C PHE A 72 2.92 10.45 -11.15
N GLU A 73 3.10 9.99 -12.38
CA GLU A 73 4.31 10.26 -13.16
C GLU A 73 4.36 11.73 -13.62
N ASP A 74 4.18 12.00 -14.91
CA ASP A 74 4.49 13.29 -15.54
C ASP A 74 3.53 14.45 -15.19
N THR A 75 2.42 14.15 -14.51
CA THR A 75 1.31 15.10 -14.32
C THR A 75 0.95 15.39 -12.87
N ALA A 76 1.77 14.93 -11.91
CA ALA A 76 1.58 15.12 -10.47
C ALA A 76 1.18 16.55 -10.06
N PHE A 77 1.78 17.57 -10.69
CA PHE A 77 1.49 18.98 -10.41
C PHE A 77 0.02 19.36 -10.65
N TYR A 78 -0.60 18.88 -11.74
CA TYR A 78 -1.98 19.20 -12.08
C TYR A 78 -2.98 18.52 -11.12
N TRP A 79 -2.63 17.34 -10.62
CA TRP A 79 -3.50 16.57 -9.74
C TRP A 79 -3.64 17.16 -8.36
N ARG A 80 -2.62 17.90 -7.89
CA ARG A 80 -2.72 18.66 -6.65
C ARG A 80 -3.94 19.59 -6.65
N PHE A 81 -4.23 20.24 -7.78
CA PHE A 81 -5.36 21.17 -7.89
C PHE A 81 -6.70 20.45 -8.01
N ALA A 82 -6.75 19.29 -8.66
CA ALA A 82 -7.96 18.47 -8.68
C ALA A 82 -8.28 17.92 -7.28
N GLU A 83 -7.26 17.49 -6.54
CA GLU A 83 -7.39 16.94 -5.19
C GLU A 83 -7.80 18.00 -4.17
N ASN A 84 -7.08 19.14 -4.14
CA ASN A 84 -7.21 20.17 -3.11
C ASN A 84 -8.11 21.35 -3.51
N GLY A 85 -8.52 21.43 -4.77
CA GLY A 85 -9.27 22.55 -5.29
C GLY A 85 -8.41 23.79 -5.56
N THR A 86 -9.06 24.79 -6.13
CA THR A 86 -8.55 26.16 -6.32
C THR A 86 -9.68 27.15 -6.02
N VAL A 87 -9.40 28.45 -6.10
CA VAL A 87 -10.44 29.50 -6.00
C VAL A 87 -11.62 29.29 -6.96
N ASN A 88 -11.40 28.66 -8.11
CA ASN A 88 -12.41 28.46 -9.15
C ASN A 88 -12.84 27.00 -9.33
N GLN A 89 -12.30 26.06 -8.54
CA GLN A 89 -12.55 24.63 -8.69
C GLN A 89 -12.68 23.98 -7.31
N LYS A 90 -13.78 23.28 -7.05
CA LYS A 90 -13.97 22.54 -5.80
C LYS A 90 -12.97 21.38 -5.70
N ALA A 91 -12.46 21.16 -4.49
CA ALA A 91 -11.65 20.00 -4.15
C ALA A 91 -12.45 18.71 -4.35
N GLN A 92 -11.81 17.69 -4.93
CA GLN A 92 -12.46 16.40 -5.18
C GLN A 92 -12.10 15.34 -4.14
N HIS A 93 -11.00 15.50 -3.41
CA HIS A 93 -10.56 14.58 -2.36
C HIS A 93 -10.55 13.11 -2.80
N PHE A 94 -10.19 12.82 -4.05
CA PHE A 94 -10.21 11.46 -4.56
C PHE A 94 -9.06 10.64 -3.96
N ALA A 95 -7.88 11.24 -3.75
CA ALA A 95 -6.74 10.54 -3.18
C ALA A 95 -6.86 10.39 -1.66
N SER A 96 -7.06 11.51 -0.95
CA SER A 96 -7.23 11.53 0.51
C SER A 96 -8.52 10.83 0.95
N GLY A 97 -9.63 11.06 0.24
CA GLY A 97 -10.89 10.38 0.53
C GLY A 97 -10.81 8.88 0.33
N THR A 98 -10.13 8.40 -0.72
CA THR A 98 -9.92 6.95 -0.92
C THR A 98 -9.11 6.36 0.23
N PHE A 99 -8.07 7.07 0.69
CA PHE A 99 -7.24 6.59 1.80
C PHE A 99 -8.05 6.49 3.09
N GLU A 100 -8.75 7.57 3.48
CA GLU A 100 -9.56 7.59 4.70
C GLU A 100 -10.68 6.54 4.68
N GLN A 101 -11.35 6.33 3.54
CA GLN A 101 -12.41 5.32 3.41
C GLN A 101 -11.91 3.88 3.54
N ASN A 102 -10.63 3.63 3.26
CA ASN A 102 -10.05 2.29 3.18
C ASN A 102 -8.94 2.06 4.21
N LYS A 103 -8.74 3.01 5.13
CA LYS A 103 -7.62 3.05 6.08
C LYS A 103 -7.48 1.75 6.87
N ASP A 104 -8.56 1.29 7.50
CA ASP A 104 -8.54 0.08 8.32
C ASP A 104 -8.12 -1.16 7.50
N GLN A 105 -8.58 -1.25 6.25
CA GLN A 105 -8.25 -2.36 5.36
C GLN A 105 -6.81 -2.27 4.85
N ILE A 106 -6.32 -1.06 4.57
CA ILE A 106 -4.93 -0.80 4.19
C ILE A 106 -3.99 -1.18 5.36
N GLU A 107 -4.29 -0.73 6.58
CA GLU A 107 -3.55 -1.08 7.81
C GLU A 107 -3.58 -2.59 8.09
N LYS A 108 -4.73 -3.22 7.87
CA LYS A 108 -4.85 -4.67 7.96
C LYS A 108 -3.97 -5.39 6.95
N ILE A 109 -3.97 -4.98 5.68
CA ILE A 109 -3.12 -5.61 4.64
C ILE A 109 -1.64 -5.46 4.99
N MET A 110 -1.21 -4.29 5.49
CA MET A 110 0.16 -4.04 5.89
C MET A 110 0.61 -4.94 7.07
N THR A 111 -0.31 -5.28 7.97
CA THR A 111 0.02 -6.05 9.18
C THR A 111 -0.26 -7.55 9.05
N GLN A 112 -1.12 -7.95 8.12
CA GLN A 112 -1.56 -9.34 7.97
C GLN A 112 -0.40 -10.29 7.68
N GLN A 113 0.53 -9.92 6.80
CA GLN A 113 1.66 -10.81 6.48
C GLN A 113 2.59 -11.01 7.69
N ILE A 114 2.76 -9.99 8.53
CA ILE A 114 3.52 -10.08 9.78
C ILE A 114 2.78 -11.00 10.76
N LEU A 115 1.46 -10.84 10.89
CA LEU A 115 0.62 -11.65 11.77
C LEU A 115 0.51 -13.11 11.32
N ASP A 116 0.49 -13.38 10.01
CA ASP A 116 0.49 -14.74 9.46
C ASP A 116 1.81 -15.44 9.75
N LEU A 117 2.92 -14.71 9.66
CA LEU A 117 4.23 -15.19 10.09
C LEU A 117 4.24 -15.58 11.58
N TRP A 118 3.57 -14.78 12.42
CA TRP A 118 3.48 -15.00 13.87
C TRP A 118 2.49 -16.07 14.30
N LYS A 119 1.63 -16.56 13.40
CA LYS A 119 0.69 -17.64 13.69
C LYS A 119 1.26 -19.03 13.42
N GLY A 120 2.37 -19.10 12.66
CA GLY A 120 3.06 -20.35 12.34
C GLY A 120 2.45 -21.10 11.18
#